data_AF-A0A536BWS0-F1
#
_entry.id   AF-A0A536BWS0-F1
#
_cell.length_a   1.000
_cell.length_b   1.000
_cell.length_c   1.000
_cell.angle_alpha   90.00
_cell.angle_beta   90.00
_cell.angle_gamma   90.00
#
_symmetry.space_group_name_H-M   'P 1'
#
loop_
_entity.id
_entity.type
_entity.pdbx_description
1 polymer ?
#
loop_
_entity_poly.entity_id
_entity_poly.type
_entity_poly.pdbx_seq_one_letter_code
_entity_poly.pdbx_strand_id
1 'polypeptide(L)'
;MPRDGFVTSITRQSADFPAWYNDVVLKAELADYSPVRGCMIIRPYGYAIWESMRDELDRHIKATGHSNVYFPLFVPRSLLEKEAEHVEGFDPQVAWVTRAGGKDLEDWLAIRPTSEAIIADSVKDWIQ
;
A
#
# COMPACT_ATOMS: atom_id res chain seq x y z
N MET A 1 40.40 -6.42 -15.04
CA MET A 1 39.25 -7.03 -14.35
C MET A 1 37.99 -6.38 -14.92
N PRO A 2 37.09 -7.15 -15.57
CA PRO A 2 35.76 -6.65 -15.88
C PRO A 2 35.08 -6.23 -14.57
N ARG A 3 34.44 -5.07 -14.53
CA ARG A 3 33.71 -4.59 -13.35
C ARG A 3 32.35 -5.29 -13.32
N ASP A 4 32.35 -6.58 -13.03
CA ASP A 4 31.12 -7.37 -12.91
C ASP A 4 30.32 -6.85 -11.71
N GLY A 5 29.18 -6.21 -12.00
CA GLY A 5 28.28 -5.63 -10.98
C GLY A 5 27.75 -4.23 -11.30
N PHE A 6 28.28 -3.53 -12.31
CA PHE A 6 27.75 -2.23 -12.73
C PHE A 6 26.85 -2.35 -13.96
N VAL A 7 25.71 -1.67 -13.91
CA VAL A 7 24.75 -1.58 -15.02
C VAL A 7 25.44 -1.04 -16.27
N THR A 8 25.41 -1.80 -17.36
CA THR A 8 26.13 -1.49 -18.60
C THR A 8 25.49 -0.37 -19.43
N SER A 9 24.19 -0.12 -19.28
CA SER A 9 23.51 1.04 -19.86
C SER A 9 22.17 1.33 -19.18
N ILE A 10 21.84 2.62 -19.02
CA ILE A 10 20.49 3.10 -18.66
C ILE A 10 20.09 4.21 -19.62
N THR A 11 18.78 4.38 -19.84
CA THR A 11 18.22 5.46 -20.63
C THR A 11 18.63 6.82 -20.04
N ARG A 12 18.95 7.82 -20.88
CA ARG A 12 19.26 9.16 -20.35
C ARG A 12 17.98 9.78 -19.80
N GLN A 13 18.01 10.18 -18.52
CA GLN A 13 16.90 10.83 -17.83
C GLN A 13 16.30 12.02 -18.60
N SER A 14 17.15 12.85 -19.21
CA SER A 14 16.72 14.04 -19.96
C SER A 14 16.08 13.73 -21.32
N ALA A 15 16.22 12.51 -21.83
CA ALA A 15 15.70 12.09 -23.12
C ALA A 15 14.36 11.36 -22.98
N ASP A 16 14.26 10.45 -22.00
CA ASP A 16 13.06 9.70 -21.69
C ASP A 16 13.06 9.34 -20.19
N PHE A 17 12.36 10.17 -19.41
CA PHE A 17 12.30 10.02 -17.97
C PHE A 17 11.53 8.76 -17.53
N PRO A 18 10.35 8.41 -18.10
CA PRO A 18 9.67 7.16 -17.77
C PRO A 18 10.53 5.91 -18.00
N ALA A 19 11.22 5.81 -19.14
CA ALA A 19 12.10 4.68 -19.42
C ALA A 19 13.32 4.66 -18.49
N TRP A 20 13.91 5.82 -18.21
CA TRP A 20 14.99 5.93 -17.21
C TRP A 20 14.55 5.48 -15.82
N TYR A 21 13.36 5.87 -15.36
CA TYR A 21 12.84 5.47 -14.05
C TYR A 21 12.70 3.94 -13.97
N ASN A 22 12.10 3.32 -14.98
CA ASN A 22 11.98 1.86 -15.04
C ASN A 22 13.35 1.17 -15.08
N ASP A 23 14.28 1.70 -15.88
CA ASP A 23 15.66 1.21 -15.92
C ASP A 23 16.32 1.25 -14.54
N VAL A 24 16.21 2.36 -13.82
CA VAL A 24 16.80 2.51 -12.48
C VAL A 24 16.17 1.52 -11.51
N VAL A 25 14.83 1.47 -11.44
CA VAL A 25 14.11 0.59 -10.51
C VAL A 25 14.46 -0.88 -10.71
N LEU A 26 14.46 -1.34 -11.97
CA LEU A 26 14.72 -2.74 -12.29
C LEU A 26 16.20 -3.10 -12.20
N LYS A 27 17.09 -2.28 -12.80
CA LYS A 27 18.52 -2.61 -12.91
C LYS A 27 19.28 -2.38 -11.60
N ALA A 28 18.77 -1.52 -10.71
CA ALA A 28 19.27 -1.41 -9.34
C ALA A 28 18.62 -2.42 -8.39
N GLU A 29 17.78 -3.32 -8.88
CA GLU A 29 17.15 -4.37 -8.07
C GLU A 29 16.30 -3.81 -6.92
N LEU A 30 15.58 -2.70 -7.15
CA LEU A 30 14.70 -2.09 -6.16
C LEU A 30 13.34 -2.79 -6.11
N ALA A 31 12.77 -3.10 -7.28
CA ALA A 31 11.51 -3.82 -7.42
C ALA A 31 11.47 -4.61 -8.73
N ASP A 32 10.59 -5.60 -8.80
CA ASP A 32 10.28 -6.41 -9.98
C ASP A 32 8.78 -6.33 -10.32
N TYR A 33 8.44 -6.70 -11.55
CA TYR A 33 7.05 -6.81 -11.98
C TYR A 33 6.32 -7.95 -11.25
N SER A 34 5.08 -7.69 -10.85
CA SER A 34 4.15 -8.71 -10.36
C SER A 34 3.31 -9.28 -11.52
N PRO A 35 2.87 -10.55 -11.47
CA PRO A 35 1.83 -11.05 -12.38
C PRO A 35 0.47 -10.34 -12.19
N VAL A 36 0.27 -9.63 -11.08
CA VAL A 36 -0.94 -8.84 -10.82
C VAL A 36 -0.75 -7.42 -11.33
N ARG A 37 -1.64 -6.99 -12.23
CA ARG A 37 -1.64 -5.63 -12.79
C ARG A 37 -1.70 -4.58 -11.68
N GLY A 38 -0.82 -3.58 -11.77
CA GLY A 38 -0.75 -2.48 -10.79
C GLY A 38 -0.01 -2.85 -9.50
N CYS A 39 0.49 -4.07 -9.37
CA CYS A 39 1.31 -4.50 -8.25
C CYS A 39 2.78 -4.69 -8.68
N MET A 40 3.67 -4.68 -7.70
CA MET A 40 5.10 -4.92 -7.87
C MET A 40 5.63 -5.77 -6.72
N ILE A 41 6.72 -6.49 -6.96
CA ILE A 41 7.47 -7.22 -5.94
C ILE A 41 8.60 -6.31 -5.49
N ILE A 42 8.58 -5.82 -4.25
CA ILE A 42 9.67 -5.00 -3.73
C ILE A 42 10.83 -5.92 -3.33
N ARG A 43 12.00 -5.72 -3.94
CA ARG A 43 13.20 -6.53 -3.71
C ARG A 43 13.93 -6.06 -2.44
N PRO A 44 14.90 -6.84 -1.90
CA PRO A 44 15.56 -6.50 -0.65
C PRO A 44 16.16 -5.09 -0.60
N TYR A 45 16.79 -4.63 -1.69
CA TYR A 45 17.38 -3.29 -1.71
C TYR A 45 16.33 -2.18 -1.67
N GLY A 46 15.22 -2.32 -2.42
CA GLY A 46 14.10 -1.37 -2.33
C GLY A 46 13.38 -1.42 -0.99
N TYR A 47 13.22 -2.61 -0.40
CA TYR A 47 12.56 -2.77 0.88
C TYR A 47 13.40 -2.14 2.01
N ALA A 48 14.73 -2.29 1.99
CA ALA A 48 15.61 -1.67 2.98
C ALA A 48 15.50 -0.12 3.00
N ILE A 49 15.28 0.50 1.84
CA ILE A 49 15.00 1.95 1.75
C ILE A 49 13.69 2.28 2.45
N TRP A 50 12.64 1.51 2.19
CA TRP A 50 11.35 1.68 2.86
C TRP A 50 11.46 1.50 4.37
N GLU A 51 12.17 0.47 4.84
CA GLU A 51 12.40 0.23 6.26
C GLU A 51 13.07 1.43 6.94
N SER A 52 14.10 1.98 6.30
CA SER A 52 14.82 3.16 6.80
C SER A 52 13.89 4.38 6.94
N MET A 53 13.02 4.61 5.96
CA MET A 53 12.05 5.71 5.98
C MET A 53 10.97 5.50 7.05
N ARG A 54 10.39 4.29 7.09
CA ARG A 54 9.36 3.88 8.04
C ARG A 54 9.86 4.05 9.47
N ASP A 55 11.06 3.55 9.78
CA ASP A 55 11.59 3.53 11.14
C ASP A 55 11.92 4.96 11.64
N GLU A 56 12.41 5.83 10.76
CA GLU A 56 12.62 7.25 11.06
C GLU A 56 11.29 7.95 11.38
N LEU A 57 10.29 7.77 10.51
CA LEU A 57 8.98 8.39 10.68
C LEU A 57 8.26 7.87 11.94
N ASP A 58 8.30 6.56 12.16
CA ASP A 58 7.72 5.91 13.35
C ASP A 58 8.32 6.47 14.64
N ARG A 59 9.64 6.71 14.68
CA ARG A 59 10.31 7.33 15.83
C ARG A 59 9.75 8.73 16.11
N HIS A 60 9.58 9.55 15.08
CA HIS A 60 9.05 10.91 15.23
C HIS A 60 7.57 10.91 15.66
N ILE A 61 6.77 10.02 15.10
CA ILE A 61 5.36 9.85 15.47
C ILE A 61 5.25 9.44 16.95
N LYS A 62 6.05 8.46 17.39
CA LYS A 62 6.08 8.03 18.80
C LYS A 62 6.60 9.11 19.75
N ALA A 63 7.58 9.91 19.33
CA ALA A 63 8.10 11.02 20.13
C ALA A 63 7.04 12.10 20.45
N THR A 64 5.94 12.14 19.67
CA THR A 64 4.81 13.06 19.87
C THR A 64 3.63 12.42 20.61
N GLY A 65 3.81 11.22 21.20
CA GLY A 65 2.81 10.56 22.05
C GLY A 65 1.85 9.63 21.32
N HIS A 66 2.04 9.40 20.02
CA HIS A 66 1.22 8.46 19.24
C HIS A 66 1.64 7.01 19.50
N SER A 67 0.70 6.08 19.31
CA SER A 67 0.92 4.64 19.44
C SER A 67 0.51 3.93 18.16
N ASN A 68 1.29 2.92 17.77
CA ASN A 68 0.94 2.09 16.63
C ASN A 68 -0.20 1.15 16.97
N VAL A 69 -1.12 0.99 16.02
CA VAL A 69 -2.25 0.05 16.07
C VAL A 69 -2.43 -0.56 14.70
N TYR A 70 -2.94 -1.79 14.66
CA TYR A 70 -3.22 -2.48 13.41
C TYR A 70 -4.69 -2.88 13.34
N PHE A 71 -5.39 -2.34 12.36
CA PHE A 71 -6.75 -2.71 12.00
C PHE A 71 -6.74 -3.77 10.88
N PRO A 72 -7.78 -4.62 10.79
CA PRO A 72 -7.92 -5.60 9.72
C PRO A 72 -7.76 -5.01 8.32
N LEU A 73 -7.26 -5.83 7.39
CA LEU A 73 -7.16 -5.49 5.97
C LEU A 73 -8.54 -5.28 5.34
N PHE A 74 -9.52 -6.06 5.80
CA PHE A 74 -10.86 -6.10 5.25
C PHE A 74 -11.80 -5.16 5.98
N VAL A 75 -12.62 -4.42 5.22
CA VAL A 75 -13.68 -3.55 5.75
C VAL A 75 -15.02 -4.04 5.22
N PRO A 76 -16.02 -4.29 6.07
CA PRO A 76 -17.37 -4.67 5.62
C PRO A 76 -17.96 -3.61 4.69
N ARG A 77 -18.62 -4.05 3.62
CA ARG A 77 -19.30 -3.16 2.68
C ARG A 77 -20.34 -2.32 3.41
N SER A 78 -21.12 -2.94 4.29
CA SER A 78 -22.11 -2.25 5.12
C SER A 78 -21.52 -1.14 6.00
N LEU A 79 -20.24 -1.23 6.38
CA LEU A 79 -19.55 -0.19 7.14
C LEU A 79 -19.06 0.94 6.23
N LEU A 80 -18.48 0.61 5.08
CA LEU A 80 -18.04 1.60 4.09
C LEU A 80 -19.20 2.42 3.53
N GLU A 81 -20.35 1.80 3.30
CA GLU A 81 -21.52 2.48 2.75
C GLU A 81 -22.13 3.49 3.74
N LYS A 82 -22.06 3.24 5.05
CA LYS A 82 -22.49 4.22 6.08
C LYS A 82 -21.66 5.51 6.04
N GLU A 83 -20.38 5.42 5.74
CA GLU A 83 -19.51 6.59 5.56
C GLU A 83 -19.78 7.28 4.21
N ALA A 84 -20.12 6.52 3.17
CA ALA A 84 -20.46 7.05 1.85
C ALA A 84 -21.72 7.95 1.87
N GLU A 85 -22.66 7.71 2.78
CA GLU A 85 -23.82 8.59 3.01
C GLU A 85 -23.41 10.03 3.42
N HIS A 86 -22.21 10.20 3.96
CA HIS A 86 -21.67 11.50 4.40
C HIS A 86 -20.74 12.15 3.37
N VAL A 87 -20.37 11.43 2.30
CA VAL A 87 -19.42 11.89 1.27
C VAL A 87 -20.06 11.72 -0.11
N GLU A 88 -20.71 12.78 -0.59
CA GLU A 88 -21.28 12.80 -1.95
C GLU A 88 -20.20 12.47 -2.99
N GLY A 89 -20.42 11.40 -3.77
CA GLY A 89 -19.51 10.97 -4.84
C GLY A 89 -18.44 9.98 -4.41
N PHE A 90 -18.57 9.33 -3.24
CA PHE A 90 -17.70 8.23 -2.84
C PHE A 90 -17.96 6.99 -3.73
N ASP A 91 -17.23 6.87 -4.83
CA ASP A 91 -17.06 5.63 -5.60
C ASP A 91 -15.71 5.02 -5.21
N PRO A 92 -15.67 4.20 -4.13
CA PRO A 92 -14.42 3.60 -3.70
C PRO A 92 -13.94 2.65 -4.79
N GLN A 93 -12.83 2.98 -5.45
CA GLN A 93 -12.12 2.06 -6.35
C GLN A 93 -11.46 0.94 -5.53
N VAL A 94 -12.28 0.08 -4.95
CA VAL A 94 -11.87 -1.00 -4.05
C VAL A 94 -12.01 -2.35 -4.69
N ALA A 95 -11.08 -3.24 -4.33
CA ALA A 95 -11.20 -4.66 -4.62
C ALA A 95 -12.14 -5.31 -3.60
N TRP A 96 -13.19 -5.95 -4.09
CA TRP A 96 -14.15 -6.69 -3.27
C TRP A 96 -13.75 -8.16 -3.15
N VAL A 97 -13.77 -8.67 -1.92
CA VAL A 97 -13.83 -10.09 -1.62
C VAL A 97 -15.29 -10.45 -1.43
N THR A 98 -15.85 -11.21 -2.37
CA THR A 98 -17.26 -11.62 -2.39
C THR A 98 -17.46 -13.08 -2.04
N ARG A 99 -16.38 -13.87 -2.02
CA ARG A 99 -16.39 -15.31 -1.72
C ARG A 99 -15.24 -15.66 -0.78
N ALA A 100 -15.51 -16.51 0.22
CA ALA A 100 -14.49 -17.04 1.13
C ALA A 100 -14.77 -18.52 1.43
N GLY A 101 -13.73 -19.35 1.43
CA GLY A 101 -13.88 -20.80 1.68
C GLY A 101 -14.83 -21.50 0.69
N GLY A 102 -14.97 -20.98 -0.53
CA GLY A 102 -15.87 -21.52 -1.57
C GLY A 102 -17.33 -21.06 -1.49
N LYS A 103 -17.73 -20.33 -0.44
CA LYS A 103 -19.09 -19.80 -0.28
C LYS A 103 -19.14 -18.31 -0.57
N ASP A 104 -20.28 -17.84 -1.04
CA ASP A 104 -20.55 -16.41 -1.19
C ASP A 104 -20.73 -15.79 0.19
N LEU A 105 -20.19 -14.59 0.37
CA LEU A 105 -20.31 -13.84 1.62
C LEU A 105 -21.65 -13.08 1.63
N GLU A 106 -22.34 -13.12 2.77
CA GLU A 106 -23.57 -12.35 2.99
C GLU A 106 -23.30 -10.84 2.93
N ASP A 107 -22.19 -10.41 3.54
CA ASP A 107 -21.67 -9.05 3.43
C ASP A 107 -20.29 -9.08 2.76
N TRP A 108 -20.12 -8.31 1.69
CA TRP A 108 -18.87 -8.26 0.95
C TRP A 108 -17.81 -7.52 1.76
N LEU A 109 -16.55 -7.88 1.54
CA LEU A 109 -15.42 -7.27 2.24
C LEU A 109 -14.57 -6.48 1.25
N ALA A 110 -14.37 -5.19 1.48
CA ALA A 110 -13.42 -4.41 0.72
C ALA A 110 -12.00 -4.68 1.23
N ILE A 111 -11.03 -4.79 0.32
CA ILE A 111 -9.64 -4.51 0.67
C ILE A 111 -9.55 -3.00 0.90
N ARG A 112 -9.20 -2.61 2.13
CA ARG A 112 -9.27 -1.21 2.56
C ARG A 112 -8.47 -0.28 1.61
N PRO A 113 -9.08 0.77 1.04
CA PRO A 113 -8.34 1.82 0.34
C PRO A 113 -7.75 2.83 1.34
N THR A 114 -8.46 3.01 2.46
CA THR A 114 -8.10 3.80 3.62
C THR A 114 -8.82 3.24 4.86
N SER A 115 -8.46 3.68 6.07
CA SER A 115 -8.89 3.03 7.32
C SER A 115 -9.84 3.83 8.20
N GLU A 116 -10.26 5.05 7.81
CA GLU A 116 -11.08 5.95 8.64
C GLU A 116 -12.37 5.27 9.10
N ALA A 117 -13.10 4.61 8.21
CA ALA A 117 -14.37 3.94 8.52
C ALA A 117 -14.23 2.90 9.66
N ILE A 118 -13.23 2.01 9.56
CA ILE A 118 -13.01 0.96 10.55
C ILE A 118 -12.38 1.49 11.85
N ILE A 119 -11.55 2.53 11.75
CA ILE A 119 -10.97 3.21 12.91
C ILE A 119 -12.07 3.90 13.70
N ALA A 120 -12.90 4.72 13.05
CA ALA A 120 -13.98 5.46 13.70
C ALA A 120 -14.97 4.52 14.39
N ASP A 121 -15.37 3.44 13.69
CA ASP A 121 -16.30 2.45 14.26
C ASP A 121 -15.76 1.74 15.50
N SER A 122 -14.44 1.49 15.56
CA SER A 122 -13.83 0.81 16.71
C SER A 122 -13.45 1.77 17.85
N VAL A 123 -12.89 2.93 17.51
CA VAL A 123 -12.36 3.90 18.48
C VAL A 123 -13.49 4.55 19.28
N LYS A 124 -14.69 4.67 18.72
CA LYS A 124 -15.86 5.19 19.45
C LYS A 124 -16.12 4.42 20.75
N ASP A 125 -15.81 3.12 20.79
CA ASP A 125 -16.00 2.27 21.96
C ASP A 125 -14.83 2.36 22.96
N TRP A 126 -13.68 2.92 22.54
CA TRP A 126 -12.51 3.12 23.39
C TRP A 126 -12.55 4.45 24.15
N ILE A 127 -13.29 5.42 23.61
CA ILE A 127 -13.47 6.75 24.21
C ILE A 127 -14.66 6.67 25.17
N GLN A 128 -14.39 6.86 26.47
CA GLN A 128 -15.40 6.91 27.52
C GLN A 128 -15.91 8.33 27.78
#